data_AF-A0A1G2DAM7-F1
#
_entry.id   AF-A0A1G2DAM7-F1
#
_cell.length_a   1.000
_cell.length_b   1.000
_cell.length_c   1.000
_cell.angle_alpha   90.00
_cell.angle_beta   90.00
_cell.angle_gamma   90.00
#
_symmetry.space_group_name_H-M   'P 1'
#
loop_
_entity.id
_entity.type
_entity.pdbx_description
1 polymer ?
#
loop_
_entity_poly.entity_id
_entity_poly.type
_entity_poly.pdbx_seq_one_letter_code
_entity_poly.pdbx_strand_id
1 'polypeptide(L)'
;MFLVPSVKVYNRKYSSTKQFVASTIHRFLTDTFGGYTCASGNIFGYFAGTVAEYDELREFRVAFKEDERKTKVPQLQEFLAKICADIGEECIYLECGEDAMLVYP
;
A
#
# COMPACT_ATOMS: atom_id res chain seq x y z
N MET A 1 -6.08 -0.48 6.49
CA MET A 1 -5.22 -1.61 6.10
C MET A 1 -5.02 -1.56 4.60
N PHE A 2 -3.85 -1.85 4.08
CA PHE A 2 -3.65 -1.99 2.63
C PHE A 2 -2.71 -3.14 2.32
N LEU A 3 -2.80 -3.64 1.09
CA LEU A 3 -2.07 -4.82 0.62
C LEU A 3 -1.20 -4.46 -0.58
N VAL A 4 0.07 -4.87 -0.55
CA VAL A 4 1.02 -4.63 -1.65
C VAL A 4 1.72 -5.95 -2.02
N PRO A 5 1.96 -6.25 -3.30
CA PRO A 5 2.73 -7.43 -3.70
C PRO A 5 4.09 -7.50 -3.00
N SER A 6 4.29 -8.55 -2.22
CA SER A 6 5.46 -8.75 -1.35
C SER A 6 6.77 -8.70 -2.15
N VAL A 7 6.76 -9.27 -3.35
CA VAL A 7 7.91 -9.25 -4.26
C VAL A 7 8.31 -7.83 -4.68
N LYS A 8 7.33 -6.93 -4.85
CA LYS A 8 7.56 -5.54 -5.26
C LYS A 8 7.96 -4.65 -4.07
N VAL A 9 7.50 -4.96 -2.86
CA VAL A 9 7.86 -4.23 -1.64
C VAL A 9 9.37 -4.26 -1.37
N TYR A 10 10.01 -5.42 -1.54
CA TYR A 10 11.41 -5.65 -1.15
C TYR A 10 12.39 -5.71 -2.32
N ASN A 11 11.92 -5.61 -3.57
CA ASN A 11 12.81 -5.68 -4.73
C ASN A 11 12.86 -4.34 -5.48
N ARG A 12 14.01 -3.67 -5.38
CA ARG A 12 14.29 -2.36 -6.00
C ARG A 12 14.12 -2.34 -7.52
N LYS A 13 14.12 -3.50 -8.19
CA LYS A 13 13.94 -3.55 -9.65
C LYS A 13 12.58 -3.01 -10.08
N TYR A 14 11.55 -3.16 -9.22
CA TYR A 14 10.18 -2.74 -9.51
C TYR A 14 9.93 -1.27 -9.20
N SER A 15 10.72 -0.61 -8.36
CA SER A 15 10.58 0.83 -8.12
C SER A 15 11.27 1.63 -9.22
N SER A 16 10.60 2.65 -9.74
CA SER A 16 11.15 3.62 -10.69
C SER A 16 12.33 4.39 -10.10
N THR A 17 12.30 4.64 -8.78
CA THR A 17 13.34 5.38 -8.05
C THR A 17 14.54 4.51 -7.66
N LYS A 18 14.50 3.19 -7.91
CA LYS A 18 15.46 2.19 -7.42
C LYS A 18 15.64 2.16 -5.90
N GLN A 19 14.74 2.78 -5.15
CA GLN A 19 14.66 2.63 -3.70
C GLN A 19 13.85 1.39 -3.32
N PHE A 20 13.99 0.94 -2.07
CA PHE A 20 13.07 -0.06 -1.56
C PHE A 20 11.73 0.59 -1.26
N VAL A 21 10.67 0.09 -1.88
CA VAL A 21 9.28 0.52 -1.62
C VAL A 21 8.96 0.37 -0.12
N ALA A 22 9.47 -0.68 0.52
CA ALA A 22 9.40 -0.87 1.97
C ALA A 22 9.89 0.35 2.77
N SER A 23 11.01 0.97 2.37
CA SER A 23 11.56 2.16 3.04
C SER A 23 10.68 3.39 2.83
N THR A 24 10.12 3.54 1.62
CA THR A 24 9.19 4.63 1.29
C THR A 24 7.89 4.52 2.10
N ILE A 25 7.30 3.33 2.16
CA ILE A 25 6.12 3.03 3.00
C ILE A 25 6.43 3.26 4.47
N HIS A 26 7.55 2.73 4.96
CA HIS A 26 7.97 2.88 6.35
C HIS A 26 7.99 4.35 6.75
N ARG A 27 8.75 5.18 6.02
CA ARG A 27 8.89 6.61 6.30
C ARG A 27 7.55 7.34 6.28
N PHE A 28 6.74 7.11 5.24
CA PHE A 28 5.43 7.76 5.15
C PHE A 28 4.54 7.40 6.35
N LEU A 29 4.47 6.12 6.72
CA LEU A 29 3.61 5.66 7.80
C LEU A 29 4.08 6.14 9.17
N THR A 30 5.38 6.14 9.44
CA THR A 30 5.94 6.66 10.69
C THR A 30 5.75 8.18 10.80
N ASP A 31 6.01 8.92 9.73
CA ASP A 31 5.96 10.39 9.74
C ASP A 31 4.52 10.89 9.82
N THR A 32 3.57 10.20 9.17
CA THR A 32 2.18 10.64 9.04
C THR A 32 1.29 10.11 10.18
N PHE A 33 1.53 8.88 10.64
CA PHE A 33 0.63 8.20 11.58
C PHE A 33 1.32 7.77 12.89
N GLY A 34 2.63 7.96 13.01
CA GLY A 34 3.40 7.63 14.21
C GLY A 34 3.75 6.14 14.35
N GLY A 35 3.29 5.28 13.44
CA GLY A 35 3.58 3.85 13.48
C GLY A 35 2.64 3.03 12.61
N TYR A 36 2.98 1.76 12.42
CA TYR A 36 2.17 0.78 11.69
C TYR A 36 2.59 -0.64 12.10
N THR A 37 1.72 -1.62 11.85
CA THR A 37 2.08 -3.03 11.89
C THR A 37 2.20 -3.57 10.47
N CYS A 38 3.07 -4.56 10.31
CA CYS A 38 3.33 -5.23 9.05
C CYS A 38 3.24 -6.74 9.28
N ALA A 39 2.46 -7.43 8.46
CA ALA A 39 2.28 -8.87 8.54
C ALA A 39 2.57 -9.52 7.19
N SER A 40 3.28 -10.64 7.25
CA SER A 40 3.44 -11.57 6.14
C SER A 40 2.53 -12.77 6.35
N GLY A 41 1.84 -13.21 5.31
CA GLY A 41 1.01 -14.40 5.37
C GLY A 41 0.63 -14.88 3.98
N ASN A 42 -0.18 -15.95 3.95
CA ASN A 42 -0.76 -16.49 2.72
C ASN A 42 -1.95 -15.63 2.28
N ILE A 43 -1.68 -14.36 1.97
CA ILE A 43 -2.67 -13.41 1.46
C ILE A 43 -2.47 -13.32 -0.05
N PHE A 44 -3.51 -13.62 -0.81
CA PHE A 44 -3.48 -13.61 -2.27
C PHE A 44 -4.54 -12.65 -2.79
N GLY A 45 -4.18 -11.87 -3.79
CA GLY A 45 -5.08 -10.94 -4.47
C GLY A 45 -5.27 -11.33 -5.92
N TYR A 46 -6.46 -11.06 -6.44
CA TYR A 46 -6.79 -11.20 -7.85
C TYR A 46 -7.39 -9.88 -8.31
N PHE A 47 -6.68 -9.19 -9.20
CA PHE A 47 -7.12 -7.92 -9.76
C PHE A 47 -7.40 -8.12 -11.25
N ALA A 48 -8.38 -7.42 -11.79
CA ALA A 48 -8.63 -7.43 -13.23
C ALA A 48 -7.39 -6.85 -13.95
N GLY A 49 -7.10 -7.31 -15.17
CA GLY A 49 -6.08 -6.71 -16.04
C GLY A 49 -4.69 -7.36 -16.05
N THR A 50 -4.33 -8.16 -15.04
CA THR A 50 -3.10 -8.97 -15.05
C THR A 50 -3.41 -10.44 -15.28
N VAL A 51 -2.55 -11.14 -16.01
CA VAL A 51 -2.69 -12.57 -16.35
C VAL A 51 -2.52 -13.40 -15.08
N ALA A 52 -3.57 -13.47 -14.25
CA ALA A 52 -3.68 -14.29 -13.05
C ALA A 52 -2.34 -14.55 -12.34
N GLU A 53 -1.54 -13.51 -12.11
CA GLU A 53 -0.27 -13.65 -11.41
C GLU A 53 -0.61 -13.68 -9.91
N TYR A 54 -0.46 -14.87 -9.35
CA TYR A 54 -0.58 -15.12 -7.93
C TYR A 54 0.61 -14.44 -7.23
N ASP A 55 0.36 -13.31 -6.60
CA ASP A 55 1.36 -12.65 -5.77
C ASP A 55 0.99 -12.77 -4.29
N GLU A 56 1.94 -13.26 -3.50
CA GLU A 56 1.89 -13.11 -2.04
C GLU A 56 1.84 -11.62 -1.70
N LEU A 57 0.82 -11.22 -0.95
CA LEU A 57 0.64 -9.84 -0.51
C LEU A 57 1.25 -9.62 0.87
N ARG A 58 1.76 -8.40 1.06
CA ARG A 58 2.20 -7.88 2.34
C ARG A 58 1.11 -6.98 2.90
N GLU A 59 0.70 -7.26 4.14
CA GLU A 59 -0.29 -6.44 4.84
C GLU A 59 0.40 -5.32 5.63
N PHE A 60 -0.09 -4.11 5.43
CA PHE A 60 0.24 -2.95 6.24
C PHE A 60 -1.02 -2.43 6.94
N ARG A 61 -0.95 -2.30 8.26
CA ARG A 61 -2.04 -1.73 9.06
C ARG A 61 -1.54 -0.51 9.80
N VAL A 62 -2.33 0.55 9.72
CA VAL A 62 -2.11 1.78 10.46
C VAL A 62 -3.37 2.10 11.23
N ALA A 63 -3.19 2.50 12.48
CA ALA A 63 -4.24 3.02 13.32
C ALA A 63 -3.98 4.50 13.55
N PHE A 64 -5.03 5.31 13.47
CA PHE A 64 -4.94 6.74 13.69
C PHE A 64 -6.24 7.28 14.24
N LYS A 65 -6.14 8.41 14.94
CA LYS A 65 -7.29 9.24 15.25
C LYS A 65 -7.44 10.25 14.13
N GLU A 66 -8.66 10.37 13.61
CA GLU A 66 -8.93 11.36 12.57
C GLU A 66 -8.61 12.77 13.09
N ASP A 67 -7.96 13.56 12.26
CA ASP A 67 -7.74 14.97 12.57
C ASP A 67 -9.01 15.79 12.28
N GLU A 68 -9.09 17.01 12.81
CA GLU A 68 -10.27 17.88 12.64
C GLU A 68 -10.62 18.13 11.17
N ARG A 69 -9.63 18.04 10.28
CA ARG A 69 -9.73 18.30 8.84
C ARG A 69 -9.96 17.04 8.02
N LYS A 70 -10.03 15.87 8.66
CA LYS A 70 -10.19 14.55 8.04
C LYS A 70 -9.16 14.24 6.94
N THR A 71 -7.89 14.60 7.15
CA THR A 71 -6.87 14.53 6.08
C THR A 71 -6.15 13.20 5.95
N LYS A 72 -6.25 12.33 6.96
CA LYS A 72 -5.42 11.13 7.05
C LYS A 72 -5.72 10.09 5.97
N VAL A 73 -7.00 9.81 5.73
CA VAL A 73 -7.43 8.87 4.67
C VAL A 73 -7.08 9.40 3.27
N PRO A 74 -7.41 10.65 2.90
CA PRO A 74 -7.00 11.20 1.61
C PRO A 74 -5.48 11.17 1.38
N GLN A 75 -4.69 11.51 2.40
CA GLN A 75 -3.22 11.44 2.31
C GLN A 75 -2.72 10.01 2.07
N LEU A 76 -3.35 9.01 2.72
CA LEU A 76 -3.03 7.61 2.49
C LEU A 76 -3.39 7.20 1.05
N GLN A 77 -4.57 7.57 0.56
CA GLN A 77 -4.98 7.27 -0.81
C GLN A 77 -4.03 7.88 -1.85
N GLU A 78 -3.68 9.16 -1.71
CA GLU A 78 -2.73 9.83 -2.61
C GLU A 78 -1.34 9.17 -2.56
N PHE A 79 -0.89 8.79 -1.36
CA PHE A 79 0.36 8.05 -1.20
C PHE A 79 0.31 6.69 -1.89
N LEU A 80 -0.77 5.92 -1.72
CA LEU A 80 -0.93 4.61 -2.33
C LEU A 80 -1.05 4.69 -3.85
N ALA A 81 -1.72 5.70 -4.40
CA ALA A 81 -1.76 5.95 -5.85
C ALA A 81 -0.33 6.13 -6.42
N LYS A 82 0.51 6.92 -5.74
CA LYS A 82 1.93 7.10 -6.12
C LYS A 82 2.74 5.81 -6.02
N ILE A 83 2.53 5.02 -4.97
CA ILE A 83 3.18 3.70 -4.86
C ILE A 83 2.72 2.79 -5.98
N CYS A 84 1.42 2.73 -6.28
CA CYS A 84 0.84 1.94 -7.35
C CYS A 84 1.49 2.25 -8.70
N ALA A 85 1.60 3.54 -9.03
CA ALA A 85 2.30 4.01 -10.21
C ALA A 85 3.79 3.60 -10.21
N ASP A 86 4.48 3.75 -9.07
CA ASP A 86 5.92 3.45 -8.94
C ASP A 86 6.25 1.97 -9.17
N ILE A 87 5.38 1.07 -8.71
CA ILE A 87 5.59 -0.39 -8.80
C ILE A 87 4.92 -1.03 -10.02
N GLY A 88 4.27 -0.23 -10.87
CA GLY A 88 3.58 -0.67 -12.07
C GLY A 88 2.44 -1.64 -11.77
N GLU A 89 1.68 -1.39 -10.71
CA GLU A 89 0.42 -2.10 -10.44
C GLU A 89 -0.76 -1.30 -11.01
N GLU A 90 -1.85 -2.00 -11.34
CA GLU A 90 -3.08 -1.34 -11.78
C GLU A 90 -3.81 -0.69 -10.61
N CYS A 91 -3.84 -1.36 -9.44
CA CYS A 91 -4.43 -0.83 -8.23
C CYS A 91 -3.82 -1.42 -6.97
N ILE A 92 -4.09 -0.77 -5.83
CA ILE A 92 -3.78 -1.25 -4.48
C ILE A 92 -5.08 -1.36 -3.68
N TYR A 93 -5.29 -2.50 -3.02
CA TYR A 93 -6.41 -2.68 -2.10
C TYR A 93 -6.21 -1.86 -0.83
N LEU A 94 -7.24 -1.10 -0.45
CA LEU A 94 -7.29 -0.29 0.77
C LEU A 94 -8.61 -0.56 1.51
N GLU A 95 -8.50 -0.75 2.82
CA GLU A 95 -9.61 -0.87 3.76
C GLU A 95 -9.49 0.22 4.84
N CYS A 96 -10.56 0.98 5.02
CA CYS A 96 -10.68 2.11 5.94
C CYS A 96 -11.98 1.98 6.76
N GLY A 97 -11.89 1.46 7.99
CA GLY A 97 -13.07 1.27 8.82
C GLY A 97 -14.01 0.23 8.22
N GLU A 98 -15.20 0.65 7.81
CA GLU A 98 -16.22 -0.21 7.18
C GLU A 98 -16.13 -0.22 5.63
N ASP A 99 -15.30 0.66 5.05
CA ASP A 99 -15.17 0.79 3.61
C ASP A 99 -13.94 0.04 3.07
N ALA A 100 -14.10 -0.61 1.92
CA ALA A 100 -13.00 -1.18 1.15
C ALA A 100 -13.06 -0.65 -0.29
N MET A 101 -11.89 -0.38 -0.87
CA MET A 101 -11.76 0.22 -2.19
C MET A 101 -10.44 -0.16 -2.88
N LEU A 102 -10.41 0.03 -4.20
CA LEU A 102 -9.20 -0.06 -5.01
C LEU A 102 -8.68 1.36 -5.27
N VAL A 103 -7.40 1.57 -4.96
CA VAL A 103 -6.70 2.83 -5.23
C VAL A 103 -5.90 2.69 -6.51
N TYR A 104 -6.16 3.57 -7.48
CA TYR A 104 -5.50 3.59 -8.79
C TYR A 104 -4.43 4.70 -8.84
N PRO A 105 -3.46 4.61 -9.77
CA PRO A 105 -2.44 5.64 -10.03
C PRO A 105 -2.97 7.07 -10.21
#